data_AF-A0A2V2CBV0-F1
#
_entry.id   AF-A0A2V2CBV0-F1
#
_cell.length_a   1.000
_cell.length_b   1.000
_cell.length_c   1.000
_cell.angle_alpha   90.00
_cell.angle_beta   90.00
_cell.angle_gamma   90.00
#
_symmetry.space_group_name_H-M   'P 1'
#
loop_
_entity.id
_entity.type
_entity.pdbx_description
1 polymer ?
#
loop_
_entity_poly.entity_id
_entity_poly.type
_entity_poly.pdbx_seq_one_letter_code
_entity_poly.pdbx_strand_id
1 'polypeptide(L)'
;MLLAVHIVMAILCLCFAILFNTGRGEKFITGYSTADEQKKQSINKKAFLKKCSRIMFGVSFAFFILCLSDILSSKGLLLLGIVLLLVLGFLSTIYIVSTFSQKK
;
A
#
# COMPACT_ATOMS: atom_id res chain seq x y z
N MET A 1 2.13 16.10 18.28
CA MET A 1 3.37 15.67 17.59
C MET A 1 3.14 14.54 16.57
N LEU A 2 2.04 13.77 16.65
CA LEU A 2 1.74 12.73 15.65
C LEU A 2 1.26 13.26 14.28
N LEU A 3 0.60 14.43 14.23
CA LEU A 3 0.11 15.03 12.99
C LEU A 3 1.17 15.12 11.88
N ALA A 4 2.36 15.64 12.21
CA ALA A 4 3.46 15.76 11.25
C ALA A 4 3.91 14.39 10.70
N VAL A 5 3.90 13.36 11.55
CA VAL A 5 4.21 11.98 11.15
C VAL A 5 3.15 11.45 10.20
N HIS A 6 1.86 11.65 10.50
CA HIS A 6 0.77 11.24 9.62
C HIS A 6 0.86 11.91 8.24
N ILE A 7 1.19 13.20 8.17
CA ILE A 7 1.36 13.94 6.92
C ILE A 7 2.55 13.41 6.12
N VAL A 8 3.72 13.25 6.75
CA VAL A 8 4.92 12.74 6.07
C VAL A 8 4.67 11.33 5.52
N MET A 9 4.01 10.47 6.31
CA MET A 9 3.64 9.12 5.87
C MET A 9 2.62 9.13 4.74
N ALA A 10 1.59 10.00 4.79
CA ALA A 10 0.60 10.14 3.73
C ALA A 10 1.25 10.53 2.40
N ILE A 11 2.16 11.51 2.43
CA ILE A 11 2.90 11.99 1.26
C ILE A 11 3.81 10.89 0.71
N LEU A 12 4.56 10.21 1.58
CA LEU A 12 5.43 9.11 1.17
C LEU A 12 4.64 7.99 0.48
N CYS A 13 3.52 7.56 1.07
CA CYS A 13 2.63 6.57 0.48
C CYS A 13 2.02 7.05 -0.85
N LEU A 14 1.67 8.34 -0.97
CA LEU A 14 1.19 8.93 -2.22
C LEU A 14 2.26 8.87 -3.32
N CYS A 15 3.51 9.23 -3.00
CA CYS A 15 4.63 9.13 -3.93
C CYS A 15 4.81 7.68 -4.42
N PHE A 16 4.77 6.70 -3.52
CA PHE A 16 4.82 5.28 -3.91
C PHE A 16 3.61 4.84 -4.74
N ALA A 17 2.41 5.30 -4.40
CA ALA A 17 1.19 4.99 -5.15
C ALA A 17 1.30 5.49 -6.60
N ILE A 18 1.76 6.73 -6.79
CA ILE A 18 1.98 7.32 -8.11
C ILE A 18 3.07 6.56 -8.88
N LEU A 19 4.21 6.27 -8.22
CA LEU A 19 5.31 5.53 -8.83
C LEU A 19 4.82 4.16 -9.35
N PHE A 20 4.14 3.38 -8.51
CA PHE A 20 3.58 2.08 -8.90
C PHE A 20 2.49 2.19 -9.96
N ASN A 21 1.69 3.26 -9.96
CA ASN A 21 0.65 3.46 -10.98
C ASN A 21 1.25 3.73 -12.38
N THR A 22 2.45 4.33 -12.46
CA THR A 22 3.18 4.48 -13.73
C THR A 22 3.80 3.16 -14.22
N GLY A 23 3.66 2.05 -13.47
CA GLY A 23 4.25 0.75 -13.79
C GLY A 23 5.76 0.69 -13.54
N ARG A 24 6.29 1.64 -12.75
CA ARG A 24 7.67 1.70 -12.30
C ARG A 24 7.75 1.37 -10.81
N GLY A 25 8.89 0.88 -10.34
CA GLY A 25 9.13 0.67 -8.91
C GLY A 25 9.10 -0.79 -8.46
N GLU A 26 9.11 -1.73 -9.40
CA GLU A 26 9.21 -3.17 -9.15
C GLU A 26 10.45 -3.56 -8.33
N LYS A 27 11.54 -2.78 -8.44
CA LYS A 27 12.79 -3.00 -7.69
C LYS A 27 12.63 -2.70 -6.20
N PHE A 28 11.66 -1.87 -5.82
CA PHE A 28 11.36 -1.57 -4.42
C PHE A 28 10.50 -2.64 -3.76
N ILE A 29 9.87 -3.51 -4.56
CA ILE A 29 9.14 -4.66 -4.05
C ILE A 29 10.13 -5.80 -3.94
N THR A 30 10.77 -5.93 -2.78
CA THR A 30 11.79 -6.97 -2.54
C THR A 30 11.28 -8.36 -2.90
N GLY A 31 10.02 -8.66 -2.59
CA GLY A 31 9.38 -9.95 -2.96
C GLY A 31 9.21 -10.16 -4.47
N TYR A 32 9.16 -9.11 -5.29
CA TYR A 32 9.20 -9.24 -6.75
C TYR A 32 10.64 -9.34 -7.24
N SER A 33 11.57 -8.57 -6.67
CA SER A 33 12.99 -8.60 -7.06
C SER A 33 13.67 -9.95 -6.76
N THR A 34 13.34 -10.58 -5.62
CA THR A 34 13.88 -11.88 -5.20
C THR A 34 13.13 -13.08 -5.77
N ALA A 35 12.01 -12.87 -6.48
CA ALA A 35 11.32 -13.95 -7.14
C ALA A 35 12.13 -14.51 -8.32
N ASP A 36 12.08 -15.82 -8.52
CA ASP A 36 12.68 -16.47 -9.69
C ASP A 36 12.16 -15.90 -11.01
N GLU A 37 13.03 -15.86 -12.02
CA GLU A 37 12.71 -15.35 -13.36
C GLU A 37 11.51 -16.09 -13.99
N GLN A 38 11.33 -17.38 -13.70
CA GLN A 38 10.16 -18.16 -14.13
C GLN A 38 8.84 -17.66 -13.51
N LYS A 39 8.86 -17.18 -12.26
CA LYS A 39 7.69 -16.60 -11.59
C LYS A 39 7.45 -15.15 -12.01
N LYS A 40 8.52 -14.41 -12.35
CA LYS A 40 8.39 -13.04 -12.89
C LYS A 40 7.75 -13.02 -14.28
N GLN A 41 8.02 -14.01 -15.13
CA GLN A 41 7.44 -14.11 -16.48
C GLN A 41 5.94 -14.43 -16.48
N SER A 42 5.44 -15.18 -15.48
CA SER A 42 4.01 -15.48 -15.35
C SER A 42 3.22 -14.34 -14.71
N ILE A 43 3.87 -13.45 -13.96
CA ILE A 43 3.23 -12.28 -13.35
C ILE A 43 3.19 -11.14 -14.37
N ASN A 44 1.99 -10.68 -14.72
CA ASN A 44 1.83 -9.45 -15.48
C ASN A 44 2.26 -8.25 -14.61
N LYS A 45 3.51 -7.82 -14.79
CA LYS A 45 4.15 -6.72 -14.05
C LYS A 45 3.28 -5.47 -13.96
N LYS A 46 2.71 -5.02 -15.09
CA LYS A 46 1.87 -3.81 -15.13
C LYS A 46 0.60 -3.98 -14.30
N ALA A 47 -0.04 -5.15 -14.40
CA ALA A 47 -1.25 -5.43 -13.62
C ALA A 47 -0.95 -5.54 -12.12
N PHE A 48 0.17 -6.17 -11.75
CA PHE A 48 0.62 -6.31 -10.37
C PHE A 48 0.93 -4.94 -9.74
N LEU A 49 1.79 -4.14 -10.37
CA LEU A 49 2.13 -2.79 -9.89
C LEU A 49 0.90 -1.89 -9.81
N LYS A 50 -0.03 -1.98 -10.77
CA LYS A 50 -1.29 -1.21 -10.75
C LYS A 50 -2.24 -1.65 -9.63
N LYS A 51 -2.22 -2.91 -9.21
CA LYS A 51 -2.97 -3.34 -8.02
C LYS A 51 -2.28 -2.88 -6.72
N CYS A 52 -0.95 -2.98 -6.65
CA CYS A 52 -0.18 -2.43 -5.54
C CYS A 52 -0.36 -0.91 -5.38
N SER A 53 -0.45 -0.15 -6.49
CA SER A 53 -0.71 1.30 -6.43
C SER A 53 -2.07 1.62 -5.82
N ARG A 54 -3.12 0.88 -6.18
CA ARG A 54 -4.47 1.06 -5.60
C ARG A 54 -4.49 0.81 -4.10
N ILE A 55 -3.76 -0.20 -3.63
CA ILE A 55 -3.60 -0.48 -2.20
C ILE A 55 -2.87 0.69 -1.51
N MET A 56 -1.77 1.17 -2.11
CA MET A 56 -1.01 2.33 -1.59
C MET A 56 -1.82 3.64 -1.58
N PHE A 57 -2.70 3.86 -2.56
CA PHE A 57 -3.67 4.96 -2.52
C PHE A 57 -4.64 4.82 -1.35
N GLY A 58 -5.16 3.62 -1.10
CA GLY A 58 -6.00 3.36 0.07
C GLY A 58 -5.27 3.62 1.39
N VAL A 59 -4.01 3.21 1.50
CA VAL A 59 -3.18 3.43 2.69
C VAL A 59 -2.93 4.92 2.91
N SER A 60 -2.61 5.67 1.84
CA SER A 60 -2.46 7.13 1.94
C SER A 60 -3.76 7.81 2.37
N PHE A 61 -4.91 7.37 1.85
CA PHE A 61 -6.21 7.87 2.29
C PHE A 61 -6.48 7.56 3.77
N ALA A 62 -6.08 6.40 4.26
CA ALA A 62 -6.18 6.08 5.69
C ALA A 62 -5.31 7.01 6.56
N PHE A 63 -4.09 7.33 6.14
CA PHE A 63 -3.25 8.33 6.80
C PHE A 63 -3.86 9.74 6.75
N PHE A 64 -4.57 10.08 5.67
CA PHE A 64 -5.32 11.34 5.59
C PHE A 64 -6.46 11.40 6.63
N ILE A 65 -7.19 10.30 6.83
CA ILE A 65 -8.21 10.20 7.90
C ILE A 65 -7.57 10.34 9.29
N LEU A 66 -6.41 9.73 9.52
CA LEU A 66 -5.67 9.88 10.79
C LEU A 66 -5.19 11.33 11.00
N CYS A 67 -4.73 12.00 9.95
CA CYS A 67 -4.38 13.41 10.01
C CYS A 67 -5.60 14.27 10.35
N LEU A 68 -6.75 14.00 9.71
CA LEU A 68 -8.01 14.70 9.99
C LEU A 68 -8.48 14.44 11.42
N SER A 69 -8.28 13.23 11.93
CA SER A 69 -8.57 12.86 13.30
C SER A 69 -7.80 13.70 14.32
N ASP A 70 -6.51 13.95 14.07
CA ASP A 70 -5.67 14.78 14.95
C ASP A 70 -6.15 16.24 14.95
N ILE A 71 -6.53 16.78 13.79
CA ILE A 71 -7.05 18.15 13.66
C ILE A 71 -8.38 18.32 14.39
N LEU A 72 -9.29 17.35 14.24
CA LEU A 72 -10.62 17.39 14.87
C LEU A 72 -10.61 16.86 16.32
N SER A 73 -9.47 16.37 16.82
CA SER A 73 -9.35 15.69 18.12
C SER A 73 -10.39 14.59 18.34
N SER A 74 -10.80 13.92 17.26
CA SER A 74 -11.92 12.95 17.28
C SER A 74 -11.43 11.52 17.40
N LYS A 75 -11.68 10.87 18.54
CA LYS A 75 -11.31 9.45 18.76
C LYS A 75 -11.97 8.50 17.75
N GLY A 76 -13.13 8.86 17.21
CA GLY A 76 -13.85 8.05 16.22
C GLY A 76 -13.12 7.97 14.88
N LEU A 77 -12.62 9.11 14.37
CA LEU A 77 -11.83 9.14 13.14
C LEU A 77 -10.50 8.41 13.30
N LEU A 78 -9.90 8.49 14.49
CA LEU A 78 -8.66 7.79 14.82
C LEU A 78 -8.86 6.27 14.68
N LEU A 79 -9.90 5.75 15.32
CA LEU A 79 -10.24 4.34 15.25
C LEU A 79 -10.56 3.90 13.81
N LEU A 80 -11.32 4.72 13.08
CA LEU A 80 -11.64 4.45 11.67
C LEU A 80 -10.39 4.35 10.80
N GLY A 81 -9.45 5.29 10.95
CA GLY A 81 -8.18 5.27 10.22
C GLY A 81 -7.33 4.04 10.53
N ILE A 82 -7.26 3.63 11.80
CA ILE A 82 -6.54 2.42 12.22
C ILE A 82 -7.18 1.15 11.64
N VAL A 83 -8.51 1.01 11.75
CA VAL A 83 -9.22 -0.14 11.19
C VAL A 83 -9.01 -0.22 9.68
N LEU A 84 -9.06 0.91 8.99
CA LEU A 84 -8.84 0.96 7.54
C LEU A 84 -7.40 0.54 7.16
N LEU A 85 -6.39 0.98 7.93
CA LEU A 85 -5.00 0.53 7.72
C LEU A 85 -4.85 -0.99 7.93
N LEU A 86 -5.47 -1.55 8.98
CA LEU A 86 -5.43 -2.99 9.24
C LEU A 86 -6.07 -3.78 8.09
N VAL A 87 -7.28 -3.40 7.68
CA VAL A 87 -8.00 -4.08 6.59
C VAL A 87 -7.20 -4.03 5.28
N LEU A 88 -6.65 -2.87 4.93
CA LEU A 88 -5.80 -2.71 3.75
C LEU A 88 -4.50 -3.52 3.85
N GLY A 89 -3.91 -3.62 5.05
CA GLY A 89 -2.74 -4.45 5.32
C GLY A 89 -3.02 -5.94 5.11
N PHE A 90 -4.14 -6.45 5.63
CA PHE A 90 -4.55 -7.84 5.41
C PHE A 90 -4.86 -8.12 3.93
N LEU A 91 -5.63 -7.25 3.28
CA LEU A 91 -5.93 -7.35 1.85
C LEU A 91 -4.66 -7.37 1.00
N SER A 92 -3.69 -6.51 1.34
CA SER A 92 -2.37 -6.46 0.70
C SER A 92 -1.64 -7.79 0.82
N THR A 93 -1.51 -8.33 2.03
CA THR A 93 -0.83 -9.60 2.28
C THR A 93 -1.49 -10.75 1.55
N ILE A 94 -2.83 -10.86 1.62
CA ILE A 94 -3.59 -11.90 0.92
C ILE A 94 -3.40 -11.78 -0.59
N TYR A 95 -3.42 -10.56 -1.14
CA TYR A 95 -3.20 -10.33 -2.57
C TYR A 95 -1.79 -10.72 -3.03
N ILE A 96 -0.76 -10.34 -2.27
CA ILE A 96 0.64 -10.68 -2.59
C ILE A 96 0.81 -12.20 -2.50
N VAL A 97 0.42 -12.83 -1.39
CA VAL A 97 0.54 -14.27 -1.20
C VAL A 97 -0.22 -15.03 -2.29
N SER A 98 -1.47 -14.67 -2.59
CA SER A 98 -2.23 -15.33 -3.66
C SER A 98 -1.60 -15.14 -5.04
N THR A 99 -0.95 -14.01 -5.31
CA THR A 99 -0.23 -13.78 -6.58
C THR A 99 1.01 -14.66 -6.68
N PHE A 100 1.74 -14.89 -5.58
CA PHE A 100 2.96 -15.71 -5.56
C PHE A 100 2.71 -17.21 -5.30
N SER A 101 1.55 -17.57 -4.74
CA SER A 101 1.16 -18.95 -4.40
C SER A 101 0.52 -19.72 -5.56
N GLN A 102 0.27 -19.08 -6.71
CA GLN A 102 -0.34 -19.70 -7.90
C GLN A 102 0.53 -20.78 -8.59
N LYS A 103 1.72 -21.11 -8.07
CA LYS A 103 2.45 -22.34 -8.41
C LYS A 103 3.24 -22.86 -7.20
N LYS A 104 2.63 -23.76 -6.45
CA LYS A 104 3.30 -24.93 -5.89
C LYS A 104 2.92 -26.12 -6.74
#